data_AF-A0A959SRS9-F1
#
_entry.id   AF-A0A959SRS9-F1
#
_cell.length_a   1.000
_cell.length_b   1.000
_cell.length_c   1.000
_cell.angle_alpha   90.00
_cell.angle_beta   90.00
_cell.angle_gamma   90.00
#
_symmetry.space_group_name_H-M   'P 1'
#
loop_
_entity.id
_entity.type
_entity.pdbx_description
1 polymer ?
#
loop_
_entity_poly.entity_id
_entity_poly.type
_entity_poly.pdbx_seq_one_letter_code
_entity_poly.pdbx_strand_id
1 'polypeptide(L)'
;MARTAVVLRAISLALLLTCISHRPLLAQESMGLRITALTSAERDSLAASARASGDMRMIYACVPAGLVVFATQDGTVSRQALRDQVASTLAAIIAPQRIEPEEITLHAAEAACEIVRGQ
;
A
#
# COMPACT_ATOMS: atom_id res chain seq x y z
N MET A 1 -41.80 -35.86 -14.17
CA MET A 1 -41.51 -34.42 -14.31
C MET A 1 -41.20 -33.67 -13.00
N ALA A 2 -41.01 -34.35 -11.85
CA ALA A 2 -40.75 -33.68 -10.55
C ALA A 2 -39.26 -33.52 -10.18
N ARG A 3 -38.34 -34.23 -10.86
CA ARG A 3 -36.92 -34.29 -10.50
C ARG A 3 -36.09 -33.10 -11.01
N THR A 4 -36.53 -32.43 -12.08
CA THR A 4 -35.83 -31.29 -12.68
C THR A 4 -36.01 -30.00 -11.90
N ALA A 5 -37.15 -29.82 -11.22
CA ALA A 5 -37.44 -28.62 -10.43
C ALA A 5 -36.56 -28.48 -9.17
N VAL A 6 -36.10 -29.60 -8.61
CA VAL A 6 -35.23 -29.61 -7.40
C VAL A 6 -33.80 -29.19 -7.76
N VAL A 7 -33.29 -29.63 -8.92
CA VAL A 7 -31.93 -29.32 -9.37
C VAL A 7 -31.79 -27.82 -9.71
N LEU A 8 -32.80 -27.22 -10.35
CA LEU A 8 -32.77 -25.78 -10.65
C LEU A 8 -32.73 -24.92 -9.38
N ARG A 9 -33.47 -25.29 -8.32
CA ARG A 9 -33.46 -24.56 -7.05
C ARG A 9 -32.13 -24.67 -6.29
N ALA A 10 -31.44 -25.80 -6.38
CA ALA A 10 -30.14 -25.99 -5.75
C ALA A 10 -29.05 -25.11 -6.40
N ILE A 11 -29.10 -24.94 -7.73
CA ILE A 11 -28.15 -24.09 -8.46
C ILE A 11 -28.38 -22.60 -8.15
N SER A 12 -29.64 -22.16 -8.00
CA SER A 12 -29.93 -20.77 -7.64
C SER A 12 -29.39 -20.43 -6.24
N LEU A 13 -29.51 -21.37 -5.30
CA LEU A 13 -29.03 -21.18 -3.94
C LEU A 13 -27.48 -21.15 -3.89
N ALA A 14 -26.82 -22.01 -4.67
CA ALA A 14 -25.36 -22.04 -4.76
C ALA A 14 -24.78 -20.74 -5.35
N LEU A 15 -25.45 -20.14 -6.34
CA LEU A 15 -25.02 -18.88 -6.96
C LEU A 15 -25.15 -17.68 -6.01
N LEU A 16 -26.19 -17.67 -5.16
CA LEU A 16 -26.40 -16.64 -4.14
C LEU A 16 -25.35 -16.71 -3.01
N LEU A 17 -24.87 -17.90 -2.67
CA LEU A 17 -23.83 -18.11 -1.64
C LEU A 17 -22.45 -17.60 -2.08
N THR A 18 -22.13 -17.64 -3.38
CA THR A 18 -20.84 -17.14 -3.90
C THR A 18 -20.69 -15.61 -3.89
N CYS A 19 -21.78 -14.85 -3.83
CA CYS A 19 -21.70 -13.37 -3.80
C CYS A 19 -21.33 -12.80 -2.42
N ILE A 20 -21.53 -13.54 -1.32
CA ILE A 20 -21.35 -13.01 0.04
C ILE A 20 -19.86 -13.03 0.47
N SER A 21 -19.03 -13.84 -0.21
CA SER A 21 -17.62 -14.02 0.15
C SER A 21 -16.67 -12.94 -0.38
N HIS A 22 -17.15 -12.01 -1.21
CA HIS A 22 -16.38 -10.80 -1.53
C HIS A 22 -16.53 -9.80 -0.38
N ARG A 23 -15.98 -10.13 0.79
CA ARG A 23 -15.63 -9.08 1.75
C ARG A 23 -14.59 -8.22 1.04
N PRO A 24 -14.85 -6.95 0.74
CA PRO A 24 -13.75 -6.06 0.37
C PRO A 24 -12.83 -6.09 1.59
N LEU A 25 -11.67 -6.73 1.43
CA LEU A 25 -10.57 -6.53 2.34
C LEU A 25 -10.41 -5.02 2.39
N LEU A 26 -10.70 -4.40 3.54
CA LEU A 26 -10.59 -2.95 3.71
C LEU A 26 -9.26 -2.55 3.07
N ALA A 27 -9.32 -1.82 1.96
CA ALA A 27 -8.14 -1.47 1.21
C ALA A 27 -7.27 -0.64 2.16
N GLN A 28 -6.15 -1.22 2.59
CA GLN A 28 -5.27 -0.57 3.54
C GLN A 28 -4.74 0.69 2.87
N GLU A 29 -5.10 1.85 3.41
CA GLU A 29 -4.70 3.14 2.86
C GLU A 29 -3.17 3.20 2.81
N SER A 30 -2.65 3.44 1.62
CA SER A 30 -1.22 3.48 1.34
C SER A 30 -0.88 4.67 0.46
N MET A 31 0.35 5.15 0.62
CA MET A 31 0.93 6.22 -0.18
C MET A 31 2.35 5.82 -0.56
N GLY A 32 2.57 5.64 -1.85
CA GLY A 32 3.90 5.59 -2.43
C GLY A 32 4.41 6.99 -2.74
N LEU A 33 5.74 7.12 -2.81
CA LEU A 33 6.45 8.35 -3.19
C LEU A 33 7.76 7.98 -3.88
N ARG A 34 8.28 8.94 -4.67
CA ARG A 34 9.63 8.90 -5.20
C ARG A 34 10.54 9.89 -4.47
N ILE A 35 11.74 9.44 -4.14
CA ILE A 35 12.78 10.20 -3.46
C ILE A 35 14.05 10.11 -4.28
N THR A 36 14.46 11.23 -4.86
CA THR A 36 15.68 11.31 -5.65
C THR A 36 16.90 10.97 -4.79
N ALA A 37 17.76 10.08 -5.28
CA ALA A 37 19.00 9.64 -4.62
C ALA A 37 18.81 9.09 -3.19
N LEU A 38 17.70 8.40 -2.91
CA LEU A 38 17.44 7.79 -1.60
C LEU A 38 18.59 6.86 -1.19
N THR A 39 19.16 7.10 -0.01
CA THR A 39 20.22 6.26 0.55
C THR A 39 19.66 5.20 1.52
N SER A 40 20.44 4.15 1.77
CA SER A 40 20.10 3.14 2.79
C SER A 40 19.93 3.75 4.18
N ALA A 41 20.76 4.73 4.56
CA ALA A 41 20.69 5.39 5.85
C ALA A 41 19.40 6.24 6.01
N GLU A 42 18.99 6.93 4.95
CA GLU A 42 17.74 7.68 4.91
C GLU A 42 16.53 6.73 4.97
N ARG A 43 16.55 5.64 4.20
CA ARG A 43 15.54 4.58 4.27
C ARG A 43 15.39 4.05 5.69
N ASP A 44 16.50 3.72 6.35
CA ASP A 44 16.47 3.15 7.69
C ASP A 44 15.97 4.15 8.73
N SER A 45 16.35 5.43 8.59
CA SER A 45 15.83 6.54 9.40
C SER A 45 14.32 6.72 9.22
N LEU A 46 13.83 6.73 7.97
CA LEU A 46 12.41 6.83 7.66
C LEU A 46 11.62 5.64 8.22
N ALA A 47 12.17 4.42 8.10
CA ALA A 47 11.54 3.22 8.65
C ALA A 47 11.49 3.26 10.18
N ALA A 48 12.53 3.78 10.84
CA ALA A 48 12.55 3.97 12.28
C ALA A 48 11.52 5.03 12.72
N SER A 49 11.44 6.17 12.05
CA SER A 49 10.48 7.23 12.35
C SER A 49 9.03 6.77 12.15
N ALA A 50 8.74 6.02 11.09
CA ALA A 50 7.41 5.45 10.88
C ALA A 50 7.02 4.48 12.01
N ARG A 51 7.94 3.60 12.43
CA ARG A 51 7.68 2.70 13.58
C ARG A 51 7.44 3.47 14.88
N ALA A 52 8.16 4.58 15.07
CA ALA A 52 8.03 5.40 16.28
C ALA A 52 6.69 6.15 16.35
N SER A 53 6.06 6.48 15.21
CA SER A 53 4.76 7.16 15.20
C SER A 53 3.60 6.22 15.56
N GLY A 54 3.73 4.91 15.32
CA GLY A 54 2.73 3.88 15.66
C GLY A 54 1.49 3.83 14.76
N ASP A 55 1.17 4.93 14.09
CA ASP A 55 0.00 5.07 13.21
C ASP A 55 0.24 4.61 11.76
N MET A 56 1.50 4.56 11.35
CA MET A 56 1.90 4.19 10.00
C MET A 56 3.14 3.29 9.99
N ARG A 57 3.30 2.55 8.90
CA ARG A 57 4.46 1.69 8.67
C ARG A 57 4.96 1.88 7.25
N MET A 58 6.28 1.89 7.10
CA MET A 58 6.89 1.70 5.79
C MET A 58 6.74 0.23 5.40
N ILE A 59 6.02 -0.04 4.31
CA ILE A 59 5.78 -1.39 3.81
C ILE A 59 6.72 -1.78 2.69
N TYR A 60 7.33 -0.79 2.03
CA TYR A 60 8.23 -1.02 0.92
C TYR A 60 9.25 0.11 0.80
N ALA A 61 10.47 -0.24 0.42
CA ALA A 61 11.50 0.71 0.01
C ALA A 61 12.48 0.06 -0.97
N CYS A 62 12.83 0.76 -2.04
CA CYS A 62 13.82 0.34 -3.01
C CYS A 62 14.93 1.39 -3.15
N VAL A 63 16.15 0.98 -2.82
CA VAL A 63 17.39 1.74 -2.97
C VAL A 63 18.23 1.04 -4.05
N PRO A 64 18.81 1.75 -5.04
CA PRO A 64 18.86 3.21 -5.19
C PRO A 64 17.70 3.80 -6.00
N ALA A 65 16.69 3.00 -6.40
CA ALA A 65 15.58 3.43 -7.25
C ALA A 65 14.75 4.60 -6.68
N GLY A 66 14.85 4.84 -5.36
CA GLY A 66 14.23 5.99 -4.72
C GLY A 66 12.75 5.79 -4.46
N LEU A 67 12.27 4.56 -4.33
CA LEU A 67 10.84 4.29 -4.13
C LEU A 67 10.59 3.96 -2.68
N VAL A 68 9.57 4.56 -2.07
CA VAL A 68 9.11 4.23 -0.71
C VAL A 68 7.59 4.17 -0.69
N VAL A 69 7.04 3.23 0.08
CA VAL A 69 5.59 3.10 0.27
C VAL A 69 5.29 3.00 1.76
N PHE A 70 4.41 3.88 2.21
CA PHE A 70 3.87 3.89 3.57
C PHE A 70 2.42 3.39 3.54
N ALA A 71 2.01 2.72 4.60
CA ALA A 71 0.62 2.34 4.82
C ALA A 71 0.23 2.61 6.26
N THR A 72 -1.06 2.81 6.49
CA THR A 72 -1.62 2.87 7.84
C THR A 72 -1.36 1.57 8.58
N GLN A 73 -1.09 1.61 9.89
CA GLN A 73 -0.82 0.40 10.68
C GLN A 73 -2.05 -0.51 10.72
N ASP A 74 -3.22 0.05 11.04
CA ASP A 74 -4.46 -0.69 11.33
C ASP A 74 -5.66 -0.24 10.48
N GLY A 75 -5.44 0.54 9.41
CA GLY A 75 -6.54 1.06 8.57
C GLY A 75 -7.45 2.08 9.28
N THR A 76 -7.05 2.55 10.47
CA THR A 76 -7.80 3.48 11.32
C THR A 76 -7.64 4.94 10.90
N VAL A 77 -6.53 5.25 10.23
CA VAL A 77 -6.15 6.60 9.83
C VAL A 77 -6.71 6.90 8.44
N SER A 78 -7.30 8.09 8.28
CA SER A 78 -7.80 8.51 6.96
C SER A 78 -6.63 8.70 5.98
N ARG A 79 -6.91 8.57 4.68
CA ARG A 79 -5.91 8.84 3.63
C ARG A 79 -5.25 10.21 3.78
N GLN A 80 -6.01 11.23 4.15
CA GLN A 80 -5.48 12.58 4.37
C GLN A 80 -4.53 12.63 5.58
N ALA A 81 -4.92 12.02 6.70
CA ALA A 81 -4.06 11.99 7.88
C ALA A 81 -2.78 11.18 7.62
N LEU A 82 -2.84 10.09 6.85
CA LEU A 82 -1.65 9.37 6.39
C LEU A 82 -0.72 10.29 5.58
N ARG A 83 -1.27 11.07 4.64
CA ARG A 83 -0.48 12.03 3.84
C ARG A 83 0.22 13.04 4.72
N ASP A 84 -0.49 13.64 5.67
CA ASP A 84 0.06 14.67 6.56
C ASP A 84 1.17 14.10 7.46
N GLN A 85 0.98 12.88 8.01
CA GLN A 85 1.98 12.19 8.82
C GLN A 85 3.23 11.82 8.03
N VAL A 86 3.06 11.29 6.81
CA VAL A 86 4.19 10.97 5.95
C VAL A 86 4.93 12.23 5.53
N ALA A 87 4.22 13.31 5.18
CA ALA A 87 4.83 14.60 4.86
C ALA A 87 5.67 15.13 6.03
N SER A 88 5.14 15.07 7.26
CA SER A 88 5.89 15.45 8.48
C SER A 88 7.13 14.59 8.69
N THR A 89 7.04 13.28 8.44
CA THR A 89 8.17 12.35 8.62
C THR A 89 9.25 12.56 7.57
N LEU A 90 8.86 12.82 6.32
CA LEU A 90 9.80 13.12 5.25
C LEU A 90 10.48 14.47 5.50
N ALA A 91 9.75 15.51 5.90
CA ALA A 91 10.32 16.83 6.14
C ALA A 91 11.43 16.83 7.20
N ALA A 92 11.42 15.88 8.13
CA ALA A 92 12.45 15.73 9.16
C ALA A 92 13.76 15.09 8.65
N ILE A 93 13.73 14.36 7.53
CA ILE A 93 14.84 13.49 7.09
C ILE A 93 15.29 13.83 5.66
N ILE A 94 14.34 14.16 4.78
CA ILE A 94 14.53 14.33 3.35
C ILE A 94 14.30 15.79 2.99
N ALA A 95 15.23 16.36 2.23
CA ALA A 95 15.06 17.71 1.71
C ALA A 95 13.86 17.78 0.74
N PRO A 96 12.97 18.77 0.85
CA PRO A 96 11.70 18.80 0.12
C PRO A 96 11.88 18.76 -1.40
N GLN A 97 12.95 19.34 -1.94
CA GLN A 97 13.27 19.30 -3.38
C GLN A 97 13.60 17.90 -3.93
N ARG A 98 13.82 16.90 -3.08
CA ARG A 98 14.09 15.51 -3.47
C ARG A 98 12.83 14.64 -3.44
N ILE A 99 11.71 15.16 -2.94
CA ILE A 99 10.47 14.41 -2.80
C ILE A 99 9.59 14.69 -4.01
N GLU A 100 9.35 13.66 -4.80
CA GLU A 100 8.39 13.69 -5.89
C GLU A 100 7.12 12.98 -5.42
N PRO A 101 6.03 13.72 -5.16
CA PRO A 101 4.76 13.14 -4.78
C PRO A 101 4.17 12.41 -6.00
N GLU A 102 4.46 11.12 -6.08
CA GLU A 102 3.91 10.20 -7.06
C GLU A 102 3.01 9.25 -6.28
N GLU A 103 1.67 9.27 -6.47
CA GLU A 103 0.77 8.29 -5.83
C GLU A 103 0.98 6.89 -6.46
N ILE A 104 2.18 6.34 -6.29
CA ILE A 104 2.57 5.03 -6.79
C ILE A 104 2.00 3.95 -5.86
N THR A 105 1.39 2.94 -6.46
CA THR A 105 0.91 1.78 -5.70
C THR A 105 2.08 0.89 -5.30
N LEU A 106 1.89 0.05 -4.27
CA LEU A 106 2.89 -0.96 -3.88
C LEU A 106 3.36 -1.79 -5.08
N HIS A 107 2.40 -2.31 -5.85
CA HIS A 107 2.70 -3.17 -7.00
C HIS A 107 3.51 -2.43 -8.07
N ALA A 108 3.18 -1.16 -8.36
CA ALA A 108 3.93 -0.35 -9.31
C ALA A 108 5.34 -0.03 -8.79
N ALA A 109 5.50 0.21 -7.49
CA ALA A 109 6.80 0.44 -6.88
C ALA A 109 7.71 -0.81 -6.95
N GLU A 110 7.15 -1.99 -6.71
CA GLU A 110 7.85 -3.28 -6.85
C GLU A 110 8.30 -3.50 -8.30
N ALA A 111 7.39 -3.34 -9.26
CA ALA A 111 7.70 -3.50 -10.68
C ALA A 111 8.80 -2.52 -11.14
N ALA A 112 8.75 -1.26 -10.70
CA ALA A 112 9.76 -0.26 -11.02
C ALA A 112 11.13 -0.59 -10.40
N CYS A 113 11.15 -1.16 -9.20
CA CYS A 113 12.40 -1.59 -8.56
C CYS A 113 13.06 -2.76 -9.30
N GLU A 114 12.29 -3.73 -9.77
CA GLU A 114 12.81 -4.86 -10.54
C GLU A 114 13.49 -4.40 -11.85
N ILE A 115 12.94 -3.39 -12.52
CA ILE A 115 13.56 -2.79 -13.71
C ILE A 115 14.95 -2.23 -13.41
N VAL A 116 15.12 -1.58 -12.26
CA VAL A 116 16.43 -1.02 -11.84
C VAL A 116 17.40 -2.13 -11.43
N ARG A 117 16.90 -3.19 -10.80
CA ARG A 117 17.72 -4.33 -10.35
C ARG A 117 18.22 -5.21 -11.49
N GLY A 118 17.46 -5.28 -12.59
CA GLY A 118 17.83 -6.03 -13.79
C GLY A 118 18.79 -5.34 -14.76
N GLN A 119 19.18 -4.09 -14.47
CA GLN A 119 20.21 -3.33 -15.20
C GLN A 119 21.58 -3.50 -14.56
#